data_AF-A0A0L6JP48-F1
#
_entry.id   AF-A0A0L6JP48-F1
#
_cell.length_a   1.000
_cell.length_b   1.000
_cell.length_c   1.000
_cell.angle_alpha   90.00
_cell.angle_beta   90.00
_cell.angle_gamma   90.00
#
_symmetry.space_group_name_H-M   'P 1'
#
loop_
_entity.id
_entity.type
_entity.pdbx_description
1 polymer ?
#
loop_
_entity_poly.entity_id
_entity_poly.type
_entity_poly.pdbx_seq_one_letter_code
_entity_poly.pdbx_strand_id
1 'polypeptide(L)'
;MIILNCNDICHSYGINTVLKDISFCIHDGDKVGIVGVNGAGKSTLLNIINGELQCDSGTINISKNYKIGFLHQNTGLDTDNTIFEEMLSVFQELINKEERLKVLEKEISKTAEDELNSLVKEYSRLSDEYSLNGGYEYRSRVKGVLKGLGFNEDQFDIKIHILSGGQKTRLALAKLLLSEPDIMLLDEPTNHLDIEAIMWLESFLKTMKKTVLIVSHDRYFLDSVTTKTLELENNSAKLYNGNYTQYLKQKEVDREIQQRHYENQQREIEKMEAFITQQKQWNRERNIIAAESRQKAIDRMEKIEKPKDLPGKINIRFRKSIISGNDVMFVEKLSKSYPGKKLFPISALRSKRMKESFYLGQTAAANQPW
;
A
#
# COMPACT_ATOMS: atom_id res chain seq x y z
N MET A 1 4.63 7.67 19.63
CA MET A 1 3.35 7.26 20.28
C MET A 1 2.73 6.14 19.47
N ILE A 2 2.06 5.16 20.09
CA ILE A 2 1.31 4.13 19.35
C ILE A 2 0.00 4.76 18.84
N ILE A 3 -0.29 4.58 17.55
CA ILE A 3 -1.47 5.18 16.90
C ILE A 3 -2.46 4.14 16.39
N LEU A 4 -1.98 2.94 16.08
CA LEU A 4 -2.78 1.79 15.69
C LEU A 4 -2.23 0.58 16.42
N ASN A 5 -3.09 -0.09 17.18
CA ASN A 5 -2.79 -1.36 17.81
C ASN A 5 -3.82 -2.41 17.38
N CYS A 6 -3.35 -3.49 16.81
CA CYS A 6 -4.13 -4.65 16.40
C CYS A 6 -3.79 -5.80 17.35
N ASN A 7 -4.80 -6.37 18.01
CA ASN A 7 -4.62 -7.52 18.90
C ASN A 7 -5.54 -8.66 18.49
N ASP A 8 -4.95 -9.82 18.23
CA ASP A 8 -5.57 -11.12 17.99
C ASP A 8 -6.68 -11.09 16.94
N ILE A 9 -6.44 -10.33 15.86
CA ILE A 9 -7.40 -10.19 14.77
C ILE A 9 -7.51 -11.51 14.02
N CYS A 10 -8.73 -12.03 13.96
CA CYS A 10 -9.10 -13.16 13.12
C CYS A 10 -10.19 -12.77 12.13
N HIS A 11 -10.09 -13.30 10.92
CA HIS A 11 -11.13 -13.15 9.92
C HIS A 11 -11.14 -14.32 8.93
N SER A 12 -12.33 -14.84 8.66
CA SER A 12 -12.59 -15.96 7.77
C SER A 12 -13.68 -15.65 6.75
N TYR A 13 -13.45 -16.04 5.50
CA TYR A 13 -14.50 -16.05 4.48
C TYR A 13 -15.10 -17.46 4.39
N GLY A 14 -16.24 -17.65 5.04
CA GLY A 14 -16.87 -18.96 5.16
C GLY A 14 -15.98 -19.93 5.95
N ILE A 15 -15.50 -20.99 5.29
CA ILE A 15 -14.61 -21.99 5.91
C ILE A 15 -13.12 -21.62 5.79
N ASN A 16 -12.77 -20.61 4.98
CA ASN A 16 -11.40 -20.25 4.71
C ASN A 16 -10.96 -19.11 5.63
N THR A 17 -10.19 -19.45 6.66
CA THR A 17 -9.50 -18.45 7.49
C THR A 17 -8.44 -17.73 6.67
N VAL A 18 -8.51 -16.40 6.64
CA VAL A 18 -7.56 -15.55 5.92
C VAL A 18 -6.60 -14.88 6.90
N LEU A 19 -7.11 -14.44 8.04
CA LEU A 19 -6.32 -13.81 9.12
C LEU A 19 -6.54 -14.62 10.40
N LYS A 20 -5.47 -14.96 11.09
CA LYS A 20 -5.47 -15.73 12.34
C LYS A 20 -4.47 -15.13 13.32
N ASP A 21 -4.97 -14.76 14.50
CA ASP A 21 -4.18 -14.27 15.64
C ASP A 21 -3.23 -13.12 15.27
N ILE A 22 -3.70 -12.18 14.45
CA ILE A 22 -2.87 -11.07 13.96
C ILE A 22 -2.73 -9.99 15.04
N SER A 23 -1.49 -9.82 15.51
CA SER A 23 -1.13 -8.84 16.55
C SER A 23 0.07 -7.99 16.14
N PHE A 24 -0.09 -6.66 16.09
CA PHE A 24 1.00 -5.72 15.81
C PHE A 24 0.66 -4.28 16.24
N CYS A 25 1.71 -3.49 16.48
CA CYS A 25 1.59 -2.07 16.85
C CYS A 25 2.30 -1.17 15.83
N ILE A 26 1.66 -0.08 15.45
CA ILE A 26 2.23 0.96 14.57
C ILE A 26 2.34 2.27 15.36
N HIS A 27 3.49 2.94 15.19
CA HIS A 27 3.79 4.21 15.81
C HIS A 27 3.52 5.38 14.85
N ASP A 28 3.31 6.56 15.44
CA ASP A 28 3.20 7.81 14.70
C ASP A 28 4.46 8.04 13.83
N GLY A 29 4.24 8.36 12.56
CA GLY A 29 5.27 8.54 11.53
C GLY A 29 5.87 7.25 10.93
N ASP A 30 5.43 6.07 11.36
CA ASP A 30 5.88 4.80 10.75
C ASP A 30 5.43 4.70 9.28
N LYS A 31 6.31 4.17 8.43
CA LYS A 31 6.03 3.84 7.03
C LYS A 31 6.14 2.33 6.90
N VAL A 32 5.01 1.66 6.85
CA VAL A 32 4.92 0.20 6.94
C VAL A 32 4.54 -0.38 5.58
N GLY A 33 5.43 -1.19 5.01
CA GLY A 33 5.13 -2.00 3.82
C GLY A 33 4.45 -3.30 4.23
N ILE A 34 3.28 -3.59 3.67
CA ILE A 34 2.57 -4.86 3.87
C ILE A 34 2.89 -5.79 2.71
N VAL A 35 3.56 -6.89 3.00
CA VAL A 35 4.02 -7.86 2.00
C VAL A 35 3.40 -9.23 2.27
N GLY A 36 3.18 -10.00 1.21
CA GLY A 36 2.57 -11.32 1.31
C GLY A 36 2.12 -11.82 -0.06
N VAL A 37 1.90 -13.12 -0.17
CA VAL A 37 1.39 -13.73 -1.41
C VAL A 37 0.00 -13.19 -1.78
N ASN A 38 -0.41 -13.40 -3.03
CA ASN A 38 -1.77 -13.07 -3.44
C ASN A 38 -2.76 -13.94 -2.67
N GLY A 39 -3.81 -13.32 -2.14
CA GLY A 39 -4.77 -14.01 -1.25
C GLY A 39 -4.32 -14.15 0.21
N ALA A 40 -3.16 -13.61 0.62
CA ALA A 40 -2.73 -13.62 2.02
C ALA A 40 -3.53 -12.69 2.95
N GLY A 41 -4.54 -11.98 2.44
CA GLY A 41 -5.38 -11.08 3.24
C GLY A 41 -4.87 -9.65 3.41
N LYS A 42 -3.95 -9.17 2.54
CA LYS A 42 -3.41 -7.80 2.60
C LYS A 42 -4.50 -6.72 2.54
N SER A 43 -5.30 -6.71 1.47
CA SER A 43 -6.43 -5.79 1.31
C SER A 43 -7.50 -6.03 2.38
N THR A 44 -7.72 -7.28 2.78
CA THR A 44 -8.62 -7.62 3.90
C THR A 44 -8.19 -6.93 5.19
N LEU A 45 -6.89 -6.99 5.54
CA LEU A 45 -6.37 -6.31 6.73
C LEU A 45 -6.58 -4.79 6.64
N LEU A 46 -6.31 -4.17 5.48
CA LEU A 46 -6.56 -2.73 5.29
C LEU A 46 -8.04 -2.38 5.48
N ASN A 47 -8.96 -3.16 4.91
CA ASN A 47 -10.41 -2.94 5.05
C ASN A 47 -10.87 -3.06 6.51
N ILE A 48 -10.29 -3.98 7.28
CA ILE A 48 -10.60 -4.11 8.71
C ILE A 48 -10.06 -2.90 9.49
N ILE A 49 -8.83 -2.45 9.20
CA ILE A 49 -8.25 -1.24 9.82
C ILE A 49 -9.08 0.01 9.50
N ASN A 50 -9.58 0.11 8.27
CA ASN A 50 -10.44 1.22 7.84
C ASN A 50 -11.87 1.15 8.42
N GLY A 51 -12.27 0.00 8.99
CA GLY A 51 -13.60 -0.22 9.56
C GLY A 51 -14.69 -0.56 8.54
N GLU A 52 -14.33 -0.81 7.27
CA GLU A 52 -15.28 -1.27 6.24
C GLU A 52 -15.59 -2.76 6.35
N LEU A 53 -14.71 -3.52 7.01
CA LEU A 53 -14.89 -4.94 7.27
C LEU A 53 -14.76 -5.24 8.76
N GLN A 54 -15.72 -5.97 9.33
CA GLN A 54 -15.64 -6.42 10.72
C GLN A 54 -14.78 -7.69 10.82
N CYS A 55 -13.92 -7.76 11.83
CA CYS A 55 -13.20 -8.98 12.18
C CYS A 55 -14.09 -9.93 13.01
N ASP A 56 -13.81 -11.23 12.93
CA ASP A 56 -14.58 -12.25 13.66
C ASP A 56 -14.21 -12.27 15.14
N SER A 57 -12.94 -11.99 15.44
CA SER A 57 -12.41 -11.82 16.80
C SER A 57 -11.23 -10.84 16.81
N GLY A 58 -10.84 -10.41 18.00
CA GLY A 58 -9.75 -9.45 18.21
C GLY A 58 -10.23 -8.02 18.42
N THR A 59 -9.29 -7.10 18.60
CA THR A 59 -9.57 -5.68 18.80
C THR A 59 -8.63 -4.81 17.99
N ILE A 60 -9.18 -3.73 17.42
CA ILE A 60 -8.42 -2.65 16.78
C ILE A 60 -8.61 -1.39 17.61
N ASN A 61 -7.49 -0.85 18.09
CA ASN A 61 -7.46 0.39 18.83
C ASN A 61 -6.70 1.43 18.02
N ILE A 62 -7.42 2.45 17.56
CA ILE A 62 -6.86 3.63 16.92
C ILE A 62 -6.89 4.77 17.95
N SER A 63 -5.79 5.50 18.07
CA SER A 63 -5.71 6.64 18.99
C SER A 63 -6.79 7.68 18.65
N LYS A 64 -7.47 8.19 19.69
CA LYS A 64 -8.59 9.14 19.52
C LYS A 64 -8.14 10.36 18.71
N ASN A 65 -9.02 10.82 17.81
CA ASN A 65 -8.85 11.97 16.90
C ASN A 65 -7.96 11.76 15.66
N TYR A 66 -7.44 10.56 15.41
CA TYR A 66 -6.71 10.28 14.17
C TYR A 66 -7.68 10.04 13.01
N LYS A 67 -7.48 10.74 11.90
CA LYS A 67 -8.22 10.51 10.65
C LYS A 67 -7.52 9.44 9.83
N ILE A 68 -8.28 8.46 9.35
CA ILE A 68 -7.81 7.46 8.38
C ILE A 68 -8.28 7.89 6.99
N GLY A 69 -7.39 7.81 6.01
CA GLY A 69 -7.77 7.87 4.61
C GLY A 69 -7.28 6.64 3.87
N PHE A 70 -8.10 6.12 2.98
CA PHE A 70 -7.87 4.85 2.32
C PHE A 70 -8.00 4.99 0.80
N LEU A 71 -6.98 4.51 0.09
CA LEU A 71 -7.01 4.27 -1.34
C LEU A 71 -7.19 2.77 -1.57
N HIS A 72 -8.38 2.34 -2.00
CA HIS A 72 -8.57 0.96 -2.41
C HIS A 72 -7.99 0.71 -3.80
N GLN A 73 -7.75 -0.57 -4.07
CA GLN A 73 -7.41 -1.05 -5.39
C GLN A 73 -8.57 -0.78 -6.38
N ASN A 74 -8.27 -0.11 -7.49
CA ASN A 74 -9.23 0.23 -8.54
C ASN A 74 -10.38 1.18 -8.12
N THR A 75 -10.22 1.99 -7.07
CA THR A 75 -11.18 3.07 -6.78
C THR A 75 -11.02 4.22 -7.76
N GLY A 76 -12.11 4.61 -8.40
CA GLY A 76 -12.18 5.83 -9.22
C GLY A 76 -13.08 6.88 -8.58
N LEU A 77 -12.76 8.15 -8.79
CA LEU A 77 -13.70 9.24 -8.52
C LEU A 77 -14.79 9.24 -9.60
N ASP A 78 -16.04 9.37 -9.17
CA ASP A 78 -17.19 9.49 -10.07
C ASP A 78 -17.99 10.74 -9.72
N THR A 79 -17.51 11.87 -10.26
CA THR A 79 -18.12 13.19 -10.07
C THR A 79 -18.18 13.92 -11.41
N ASP A 80 -19.10 14.88 -11.50
CA ASP A 80 -19.23 15.75 -12.68
C ASP A 80 -18.30 16.98 -12.64
N ASN A 81 -17.55 17.13 -11.55
CA ASN A 81 -16.57 18.19 -11.38
C ASN A 81 -15.41 18.06 -12.38
N THR A 82 -14.75 19.18 -12.63
CA THR A 82 -13.44 19.15 -13.27
C THR A 82 -12.38 18.55 -12.33
N ILE A 83 -11.26 18.11 -12.91
CA ILE A 83 -10.12 17.61 -12.12
C ILE A 83 -9.73 18.60 -11.02
N PHE A 84 -9.58 19.88 -11.37
CA PHE A 84 -9.09 20.88 -10.43
C PHE A 84 -10.11 21.24 -9.35
N GLU A 85 -11.38 21.39 -9.71
CA GLU A 85 -12.47 21.64 -8.74
C GLU A 85 -12.58 20.50 -7.72
N GLU A 86 -12.50 19.26 -8.18
CA GLU A 86 -12.57 18.10 -7.29
C GLU A 86 -11.41 18.08 -6.29
N MET A 87 -10.20 18.44 -6.70
CA MET A 87 -9.06 18.53 -5.78
C MET A 87 -9.19 19.74 -4.83
N LEU A 88 -9.73 20.86 -5.31
CA LEU A 88 -10.00 22.04 -4.48
C LEU A 88 -11.03 21.76 -3.39
N SER A 89 -11.97 20.84 -3.61
CA SER A 89 -13.01 20.47 -2.63
C SER A 89 -12.44 20.00 -1.28
N VAL A 90 -11.20 19.46 -1.28
CA VAL A 90 -10.49 19.08 -0.05
C VAL A 90 -10.24 20.28 0.87
N PHE A 91 -10.10 21.47 0.29
CA PHE A 91 -9.78 22.73 0.98
C PHE A 91 -11.01 23.63 1.15
N GLN A 92 -12.22 23.08 1.14
CA GLN A 92 -13.46 23.87 1.22
C GLN A 92 -13.49 24.79 2.45
N GLU A 93 -12.98 24.35 3.59
CA GLU A 93 -12.87 25.19 4.79
C GLU A 93 -11.97 26.41 4.55
N LEU A 94 -10.85 26.26 3.84
CA LEU A 94 -9.96 27.37 3.49
C LEU A 94 -10.62 28.31 2.47
N ILE A 95 -11.32 27.75 1.48
CA ILE A 95 -12.03 28.55 0.47
C ILE A 95 -13.12 29.41 1.14
N ASN A 96 -13.90 28.84 2.05
CA ASN A 96 -14.92 29.57 2.81
C ASN A 96 -14.29 30.67 3.68
N LYS A 97 -13.12 30.40 4.29
CA LYS A 97 -12.36 31.41 5.06
C LYS A 97 -11.85 32.54 4.16
N GLU A 98 -11.33 32.23 2.98
CA GLU A 98 -10.90 33.22 1.98
C GLU A 98 -12.07 34.14 1.57
N GLU A 99 -13.25 33.58 1.33
CA GLU A 99 -14.45 34.34 1.00
C GLU A 99 -14.91 35.23 2.17
N ARG A 100 -14.91 34.72 3.41
CA ARG A 100 -15.25 35.51 4.59
C ARG A 100 -14.27 36.65 4.82
N LEU A 101 -12.96 36.45 4.60
CA LEU A 101 -11.97 37.53 4.66
C LEU A 101 -12.28 38.66 3.67
N LYS A 102 -12.61 38.32 2.41
CA LYS A 102 -13.01 39.32 1.39
C LYS A 102 -14.30 40.06 1.75
N VAL A 103 -15.22 39.42 2.47
CA VAL A 103 -16.44 40.07 2.98
C VAL A 103 -16.10 41.01 4.14
N LEU A 104 -15.28 40.55 5.10
CA LEU A 104 -14.84 41.36 6.23
C LEU A 104 -14.08 42.62 5.78
N GLU A 105 -13.22 42.53 4.76
CA GLU A 105 -12.55 43.71 4.18
C GLU A 105 -13.56 44.78 3.69
N LYS A 106 -14.65 44.34 3.07
CA LYS A 106 -15.72 45.22 2.59
C LYS A 106 -16.58 45.78 3.72
N GLU A 107 -16.80 45.02 4.79
CA GLU A 107 -17.53 45.45 5.98
C GLU A 107 -16.71 46.49 6.76
N ILE A 108 -15.42 46.20 7.02
CA ILE A 108 -14.48 47.09 7.71
C ILE A 108 -14.39 48.45 7.00
N SER A 109 -14.33 48.46 5.66
CA SER A 109 -14.26 49.71 4.89
C SER A 109 -15.53 50.58 4.94
N LYS A 110 -16.66 50.06 5.44
CA LYS A 110 -17.96 50.73 5.46
C LYS A 110 -18.50 51.05 6.87
N THR A 111 -17.83 50.59 7.92
CA THR A 111 -18.37 50.57 9.29
C THR A 111 -17.80 51.69 10.17
N ALA A 112 -18.63 52.29 11.02
CA ALA A 112 -18.25 53.34 11.99
C ALA A 112 -17.65 52.74 13.29
N GLU A 113 -17.04 53.59 14.13
CA GLU A 113 -16.12 53.20 15.22
C GLU A 113 -16.64 52.14 16.22
N ASP A 114 -17.94 52.08 16.48
CA ASP A 114 -18.51 51.20 17.51
C ASP A 114 -18.47 49.70 17.15
N GLU A 115 -18.66 49.34 15.87
CA GLU A 115 -18.63 47.95 15.39
C GLU A 115 -17.29 47.58 14.71
N LEU A 116 -16.43 48.57 14.44
CA LEU A 116 -15.14 48.37 13.76
C LEU A 116 -14.20 47.44 14.54
N ASN A 117 -14.15 47.59 15.87
CA ASN A 117 -13.23 46.83 16.71
C ASN A 117 -13.53 45.32 16.76
N SER A 118 -14.79 44.91 16.62
CA SER A 118 -15.15 43.49 16.59
C SER A 118 -14.80 42.86 15.24
N LEU A 119 -15.09 43.56 14.14
CA LEU A 119 -14.77 43.12 12.78
C LEU A 119 -13.26 42.96 12.56
N VAL A 120 -12.46 43.92 13.05
CA VAL A 120 -10.99 43.85 12.96
C VAL A 120 -10.46 42.64 13.74
N LYS A 121 -10.99 42.36 14.93
CA LYS A 121 -10.58 41.17 15.72
C LYS A 121 -10.93 39.86 15.01
N GLU A 122 -12.12 39.78 14.41
CA GLU A 122 -12.52 38.61 13.62
C GLU A 122 -11.59 38.42 12.41
N TYR A 123 -11.32 39.50 11.66
CA TYR A 123 -10.43 39.48 10.51
C TYR A 123 -9.02 39.01 10.88
N SER A 124 -8.43 39.57 11.94
CA SER A 124 -7.09 39.16 12.40
C SER A 124 -7.05 37.67 12.74
N ARG A 125 -8.01 37.19 13.55
CA ARG A 125 -8.09 35.76 13.91
C ARG A 125 -8.24 34.87 12.67
N LEU A 126 -9.13 35.23 11.76
CA LEU A 126 -9.40 34.44 10.57
C LEU A 126 -8.22 34.45 9.59
N SER A 127 -7.53 35.58 9.45
CA SER A 127 -6.33 35.74 8.63
C SER A 127 -5.17 34.89 9.17
N ASP A 128 -4.98 34.90 10.49
CA ASP A 128 -3.97 34.06 11.15
C ASP A 128 -4.28 32.56 10.95
N GLU A 129 -5.53 32.14 11.20
CA GLU A 129 -5.96 30.77 10.96
C GLU A 129 -5.84 30.37 9.48
N TYR A 130 -6.15 31.27 8.55
CA TYR A 130 -6.04 31.01 7.11
C TYR A 130 -4.57 30.83 6.70
N SER A 131 -3.68 31.69 7.20
CA SER A 131 -2.23 31.60 6.96
C SER A 131 -1.63 30.31 7.51
N LEU A 132 -1.89 30.00 8.79
CA LEU A 132 -1.36 28.82 9.47
C LEU A 132 -1.78 27.50 8.83
N ASN A 133 -2.99 27.45 8.26
CA ASN A 133 -3.52 26.26 7.58
C ASN A 133 -3.18 26.22 6.08
N GLY A 134 -2.25 27.05 5.60
CA GLY A 134 -1.76 27.01 4.21
C GLY A 134 -2.70 27.64 3.18
N GLY A 135 -3.55 28.59 3.59
CA GLY A 135 -4.50 29.29 2.74
C GLY A 135 -3.87 29.99 1.52
N TYR A 136 -2.63 30.45 1.61
CA TYR A 136 -1.95 31.07 0.46
C TYR A 136 -1.34 30.05 -0.51
N GLU A 137 -1.23 28.79 -0.11
CA GLU A 137 -0.46 27.77 -0.84
C GLU A 137 -1.34 26.64 -1.40
N TYR A 138 -2.56 26.43 -0.89
CA TYR A 138 -3.40 25.27 -1.24
C TYR A 138 -3.59 25.12 -2.76
N ARG A 139 -3.78 26.22 -3.51
CA ARG A 139 -3.92 26.16 -4.98
C ARG A 139 -2.64 25.65 -5.65
N SER A 140 -1.49 26.20 -5.27
CA SER A 140 -0.19 25.78 -5.81
C SER A 140 0.13 24.33 -5.44
N ARG A 141 -0.24 23.93 -4.22
CA ARG A 141 -0.11 22.56 -3.73
C ARG A 141 -0.95 21.58 -4.55
N VAL A 142 -2.21 21.91 -4.85
CA VAL A 142 -3.07 21.10 -5.74
C VAL A 142 -2.41 20.93 -7.11
N LYS A 143 -1.94 22.02 -7.72
CA LYS A 143 -1.25 21.95 -9.02
C LYS A 143 0.01 21.09 -8.95
N GLY A 144 0.78 21.20 -7.87
CA GLY A 144 2.00 20.41 -7.64
C GLY A 144 1.73 18.92 -7.54
N VAL A 145 0.71 18.50 -6.78
CA VAL A 145 0.30 17.09 -6.65
C VAL A 145 -0.21 16.54 -7.98
N LEU A 146 -1.07 17.28 -8.68
CA LEU A 146 -1.58 16.86 -9.99
C LEU A 146 -0.47 16.68 -11.02
N LYS A 147 0.46 17.65 -11.11
CA LYS A 147 1.64 17.53 -11.99
C LYS A 147 2.53 16.35 -11.62
N GLY A 148 2.77 16.17 -10.33
CA GLY A 148 3.56 15.05 -9.81
C GLY A 148 2.99 13.67 -10.16
N LEU A 149 1.66 13.56 -10.26
CA LEU A 149 0.97 12.34 -10.68
C LEU A 149 0.74 12.24 -12.21
N GLY A 150 1.36 13.14 -12.98
CA GLY A 150 1.35 13.12 -14.45
C GLY A 150 0.12 13.75 -15.10
N PHE A 151 -0.53 14.74 -14.46
CA PHE A 151 -1.55 15.59 -15.08
C PHE A 151 -0.97 16.94 -15.48
N ASN A 152 -1.22 17.35 -16.72
CA ASN A 152 -0.81 18.65 -17.23
C ASN A 152 -1.87 19.73 -16.95
N GLU A 153 -1.47 21.01 -16.95
CA GLU A 153 -2.39 22.11 -16.62
C GLU A 153 -3.54 22.25 -17.63
N ASP A 154 -3.33 21.91 -18.90
CA ASP A 154 -4.38 21.88 -19.93
C ASP A 154 -5.47 20.83 -19.66
N GLN A 155 -5.23 19.92 -18.72
CA GLN A 155 -6.17 18.87 -18.36
C GLN A 155 -7.03 19.21 -17.14
N PHE A 156 -6.72 20.30 -16.44
CA PHE A 156 -7.33 20.63 -15.15
C PHE A 156 -8.84 20.91 -15.26
N ASP A 157 -9.29 21.40 -16.42
CA ASP A 157 -10.70 21.70 -16.70
C ASP A 157 -11.46 20.51 -17.32
N ILE A 158 -10.81 19.34 -17.46
CA ILE A 158 -11.48 18.14 -17.96
C ILE A 158 -12.41 17.58 -16.88
N LYS A 159 -13.62 17.18 -17.29
CA LYS A 159 -14.57 16.52 -16.39
C LYS A 159 -14.14 15.11 -16.03
N ILE A 160 -14.29 14.74 -14.76
CA ILE A 160 -13.81 13.46 -14.22
C ILE A 160 -14.48 12.25 -14.86
N HIS A 161 -15.76 12.32 -15.21
CA HIS A 161 -16.46 11.20 -15.84
C HIS A 161 -15.87 10.79 -17.21
N ILE A 162 -15.11 11.66 -17.89
CA ILE A 162 -14.48 11.38 -19.20
C ILE A 162 -13.18 10.56 -19.03
N LEU A 163 -12.61 10.55 -17.84
CA LEU A 163 -11.31 9.95 -17.58
C LEU A 163 -11.36 8.42 -17.60
N SER A 164 -10.26 7.82 -18.04
CA SER A 164 -10.04 6.37 -17.92
C SER A 164 -9.98 5.94 -16.45
N GLY A 165 -10.28 4.66 -16.17
CA GLY A 165 -10.23 4.11 -14.81
C GLY A 165 -8.91 4.38 -14.10
N GLY A 166 -7.77 4.17 -14.78
CA GLY A 166 -6.45 4.44 -14.21
C GLY A 166 -6.20 5.94 -13.90
N GLN A 167 -6.75 6.86 -14.71
CA GLN A 167 -6.70 8.29 -14.39
C GLN A 167 -7.60 8.63 -13.20
N LYS A 168 -8.79 8.03 -13.10
CA LYS A 168 -9.67 8.20 -11.94
C LYS A 168 -9.00 7.70 -10.64
N THR A 169 -8.28 6.58 -10.69
CA THR A 169 -7.48 6.08 -9.54
C THR A 169 -6.35 7.03 -9.17
N ARG A 170 -5.64 7.59 -10.16
CA ARG A 170 -4.62 8.63 -9.91
C ARG A 170 -5.20 9.87 -9.24
N LEU A 171 -6.42 10.29 -9.61
CA LEU A 171 -7.09 11.40 -8.94
C LEU A 171 -7.56 11.05 -7.53
N ALA A 172 -8.02 9.82 -7.30
CA ALA A 172 -8.34 9.36 -5.95
C ALA A 172 -7.09 9.41 -5.04
N LEU A 173 -5.94 8.97 -5.56
CA LEU A 173 -4.65 9.11 -4.88
C LEU A 173 -4.31 10.59 -4.65
N ALA A 174 -4.43 11.45 -5.66
CA ALA A 174 -4.19 12.89 -5.52
C ALA A 174 -5.03 13.52 -4.39
N LYS A 175 -6.33 13.20 -4.36
CA LYS A 175 -7.27 13.69 -3.35
C LYS A 175 -6.88 13.23 -1.95
N LEU A 176 -6.50 11.95 -1.81
CA LEU A 176 -6.03 11.40 -0.55
C LEU A 176 -4.76 12.08 -0.05
N LEU A 177 -3.76 12.27 -0.92
CA LEU A 177 -2.50 12.95 -0.57
C LEU A 177 -2.71 14.43 -0.19
N LEU A 178 -3.68 15.10 -0.80
CA LEU A 178 -4.05 16.47 -0.45
C LEU A 178 -4.79 16.56 0.89
N SER A 179 -5.56 15.53 1.25
CA SER A 179 -6.34 15.52 2.49
C SER A 179 -5.50 15.28 3.76
N GLU A 180 -4.26 14.81 3.62
CA GLU A 180 -3.29 14.57 4.72
C GLU A 180 -3.90 13.92 5.97
N PRO A 181 -4.57 12.75 5.84
CA PRO A 181 -5.06 12.04 7.00
C PRO A 181 -3.87 11.59 7.86
N ASP A 182 -4.12 11.36 9.15
CA ASP A 182 -3.06 10.99 10.09
C ASP A 182 -2.50 9.59 9.81
N ILE A 183 -3.37 8.71 9.29
CA ILE A 183 -3.02 7.36 8.82
C ILE A 183 -3.50 7.22 7.37
N MET A 184 -2.58 6.93 6.46
CA MET A 184 -2.90 6.55 5.09
C MET A 184 -2.78 5.05 4.89
N LEU A 185 -3.82 4.47 4.31
CA LEU A 185 -3.84 3.10 3.82
C LEU A 185 -3.79 3.16 2.29
N LEU A 186 -2.78 2.56 1.68
CA LEU A 186 -2.57 2.58 0.24
C LEU A 186 -2.52 1.15 -0.29
N ASP A 187 -3.52 0.75 -1.08
CA ASP A 187 -3.57 -0.57 -1.73
C ASP A 187 -3.13 -0.49 -3.20
N GLU A 188 -1.91 -0.95 -3.47
CA GLU A 188 -1.22 -0.91 -4.76
C GLU A 188 -1.19 0.49 -5.42
N PRO A 189 -0.65 1.52 -4.73
CA PRO A 189 -0.69 2.91 -5.20
C PRO A 189 0.17 3.18 -6.44
N THR A 190 1.12 2.29 -6.76
CA THR A 190 1.99 2.40 -7.94
C THR A 190 1.32 1.92 -9.22
N ASN A 191 0.16 1.25 -9.11
CA ASN A 191 -0.58 0.82 -10.29
C ASN A 191 -1.02 2.03 -11.12
N HIS A 192 -0.88 1.91 -12.44
CA HIS A 192 -1.23 2.97 -13.41
C HIS A 192 -0.40 4.26 -13.31
N LEU A 193 0.69 4.26 -12.54
CA LEU A 193 1.70 5.32 -12.55
C LEU A 193 2.82 4.98 -13.53
N ASP A 194 3.35 6.01 -14.21
CA ASP A 194 4.62 5.88 -14.90
C ASP A 194 5.79 6.11 -13.95
N ILE A 195 7.01 5.88 -14.44
CA ILE A 195 8.24 5.93 -13.65
C ILE A 195 8.43 7.32 -13.01
N GLU A 196 8.11 8.40 -13.73
CA GLU A 196 8.24 9.77 -13.21
C GLU A 196 7.25 10.01 -12.05
N ALA A 197 6.00 9.57 -12.20
CA ALA A 197 5.00 9.68 -11.12
C ALA A 197 5.33 8.78 -9.92
N ILE A 198 5.88 7.59 -10.14
CA ILE A 198 6.35 6.71 -9.05
C ILE A 198 7.48 7.40 -8.27
N MET A 199 8.49 7.94 -8.95
CA MET A 199 9.59 8.64 -8.31
C MET A 199 9.12 9.88 -7.53
N TRP A 200 8.15 10.62 -8.08
CA TRP A 200 7.53 11.73 -7.38
C TRP A 200 6.80 11.27 -6.12
N LEU A 201 5.99 10.20 -6.23
CA LEU A 201 5.25 9.64 -5.10
C LEU A 201 6.18 9.13 -4.01
N GLU A 202 7.29 8.47 -4.36
CA GLU A 202 8.32 8.06 -3.39
C GLU A 202 8.86 9.25 -2.60
N SER A 203 9.23 10.33 -3.29
CA SER A 203 9.74 11.55 -2.67
C SER A 203 8.69 12.21 -1.77
N PHE A 204 7.44 12.28 -2.24
CA PHE A 204 6.31 12.82 -1.47
C PHE A 204 6.09 12.03 -0.19
N LEU A 205 5.96 10.69 -0.29
CA LEU A 205 5.74 9.84 0.87
C LEU A 205 6.93 9.83 1.82
N LYS A 206 8.16 9.98 1.35
CA LYS A 206 9.38 10.09 2.19
C LYS A 206 9.43 11.36 3.04
N THR A 207 9.03 12.49 2.47
CA THR A 207 9.09 13.80 3.16
C THR A 207 7.92 14.00 4.13
N MET A 208 6.81 13.32 3.88
CA MET A 208 5.64 13.34 4.74
C MET A 208 5.92 12.71 6.12
N LYS A 209 5.38 13.35 7.17
CA LYS A 209 5.51 12.96 8.58
C LYS A 209 4.36 12.08 9.10
N LYS A 210 3.31 11.91 8.31
CA LYS A 210 2.14 11.07 8.63
C LYS A 210 2.48 9.59 8.52
N THR A 211 1.68 8.75 9.16
CA THR A 211 1.83 7.29 9.08
C THR A 211 1.25 6.76 7.78
N VAL A 212 1.93 5.81 7.17
CA VAL A 212 1.49 5.18 5.92
C VAL A 212 1.62 3.66 6.01
N LEU A 213 0.56 2.94 5.68
CA LEU A 213 0.55 1.51 5.45
C LEU A 213 0.37 1.28 3.95
N ILE A 214 1.32 0.59 3.34
CA ILE A 214 1.41 0.43 1.88
C ILE A 214 1.38 -1.05 1.53
N VAL A 215 0.37 -1.48 0.79
CA VAL A 215 0.40 -2.76 0.07
C VAL A 215 0.95 -2.47 -1.33
N SER A 216 2.04 -3.14 -1.69
CA SER A 216 2.59 -3.02 -3.04
C SER A 216 3.34 -4.29 -3.44
N HIS A 217 3.25 -4.64 -4.72
CA HIS A 217 4.13 -5.63 -5.33
C HIS A 217 5.47 -5.06 -5.80
N ASP A 218 5.64 -3.73 -5.82
CA ASP A 218 6.87 -3.06 -6.21
C ASP A 218 7.88 -3.05 -5.05
N ARG A 219 8.90 -3.90 -5.18
CA ARG A 219 9.95 -4.07 -4.17
C ARG A 219 10.83 -2.83 -4.05
N TYR A 220 11.09 -2.12 -5.14
CA TYR A 220 11.93 -0.92 -5.12
C TYR A 220 11.20 0.21 -4.42
N PHE A 221 9.91 0.38 -4.72
CA PHE A 221 9.06 1.35 -4.04
C PHE A 221 9.00 1.11 -2.53
N LEU A 222 8.75 -0.15 -2.11
CA LEU A 222 8.74 -0.51 -0.69
C LEU A 222 10.10 -0.28 -0.03
N ASP A 223 11.20 -0.69 -0.67
CA ASP A 223 12.55 -0.51 -0.12
C ASP A 223 12.93 0.96 0.06
N SER A 224 12.46 1.80 -0.85
CA SER A 224 12.68 3.24 -0.89
C SER A 224 11.87 3.96 0.20
N VAL A 225 10.58 3.68 0.32
CA VAL A 225 9.64 4.47 1.15
C VAL A 225 9.50 3.96 2.57
N THR A 226 9.55 2.65 2.78
CA THR A 226 9.14 2.02 4.05
C THR A 226 10.29 1.88 5.03
N THR A 227 9.98 2.01 6.32
CA THR A 227 10.93 1.82 7.44
C THR A 227 10.66 0.53 8.21
N LYS A 228 9.50 -0.07 8.01
CA LYS A 228 9.10 -1.35 8.59
C LYS A 228 8.37 -2.19 7.56
N THR A 229 8.43 -3.50 7.71
CA THR A 229 7.76 -4.44 6.81
C THR A 229 6.87 -5.37 7.64
N LEU A 230 5.56 -5.32 7.39
CA LEU A 230 4.58 -6.25 7.93
C LEU A 230 4.39 -7.40 6.94
N GLU A 231 4.85 -8.58 7.29
CA GLU A 231 4.63 -9.79 6.52
C GLU A 231 3.30 -10.42 6.89
N LEU A 232 2.50 -10.75 5.88
CA LEU A 232 1.33 -11.62 5.96
C LEU A 232 1.61 -12.91 5.22
N GLU A 233 1.82 -13.99 5.97
CA GLU A 233 2.06 -15.33 5.43
C GLU A 233 1.38 -16.37 6.32
N ASN A 234 0.78 -17.39 5.70
CA ASN A 234 0.14 -18.51 6.40
C ASN A 234 -0.93 -18.07 7.42
N ASN A 235 -1.70 -17.04 7.07
CA ASN A 235 -2.74 -16.41 7.90
C ASN A 235 -2.20 -15.68 9.15
N SER A 236 -0.89 -15.69 9.38
CA SER A 236 -0.24 -14.98 10.47
C SER A 236 0.42 -13.69 9.99
N ALA A 237 0.62 -12.76 10.92
CA ALA A 237 1.34 -11.52 10.65
C ALA A 237 2.63 -11.44 11.47
N LYS A 238 3.70 -10.92 10.87
CA LYS A 238 4.94 -10.62 11.58
C LYS A 238 5.51 -9.27 11.14
N LEU A 239 5.77 -8.41 12.13
CA LEU A 239 6.35 -7.09 11.88
C LEU A 239 7.87 -7.14 12.00
N TYR A 240 8.54 -6.65 10.96
CA TYR A 240 9.99 -6.52 10.88
C TYR A 240 10.38 -5.05 10.91
N ASN A 241 11.42 -4.72 11.68
CA ASN A 241 12.04 -3.41 11.63
C ASN A 241 13.02 -3.37 10.46
N GLY A 242 12.79 -2.47 9.52
CA GLY A 242 13.57 -2.33 8.32
C GLY A 242 12.74 -2.31 7.04
N ASN A 243 13.35 -1.78 6.00
CA ASN A 243 12.79 -1.75 4.66
C ASN A 243 12.75 -3.16 4.03
N TYR A 244 12.25 -3.27 2.81
CA TYR A 244 12.05 -4.54 2.12
C TYR A 244 13.32 -5.42 2.06
N THR A 245 14.47 -4.85 1.72
CA THR A 245 15.74 -5.58 1.62
C THR A 245 16.23 -6.08 2.98
N GLN A 246 16.08 -5.27 4.04
CA GLN A 246 16.44 -5.66 5.40
C GLN A 246 15.52 -6.77 5.92
N TYR A 247 14.22 -6.67 5.66
CA TYR A 247 13.23 -7.70 5.97
C TYR A 247 13.61 -9.05 5.34
N LEU A 248 13.97 -9.09 4.05
CA LEU A 248 14.33 -10.35 3.39
C LEU A 248 15.53 -11.03 4.07
N LYS A 249 16.56 -10.26 4.44
CA LYS A 249 17.73 -10.77 5.17
C LYS A 249 17.33 -11.31 6.54
N GLN A 250 16.53 -10.56 7.30
CA GLN A 250 16.08 -10.99 8.62
C GLN A 250 15.20 -12.25 8.54
N LYS A 251 14.32 -12.32 7.54
CA LYS A 251 13.48 -13.49 7.28
C LYS A 251 14.31 -14.74 6.99
N GLU A 252 15.39 -14.61 6.21
CA GLU A 252 16.30 -15.72 5.93
C GLU A 252 16.97 -16.24 7.22
N VAL A 253 17.48 -15.34 8.06
CA VAL A 253 18.07 -15.69 9.36
C VAL A 253 17.05 -16.37 10.29
N ASP A 254 15.86 -15.78 10.43
CA ASP A 254 14.80 -16.34 11.26
C ASP A 254 14.39 -17.74 10.80
N ARG A 255 14.33 -17.94 9.48
CA ARG A 255 14.00 -19.23 8.88
C ARG A 255 15.09 -20.26 9.15
N GLU A 256 16.37 -19.90 9.04
CA GLU A 256 17.47 -20.81 9.38
C GLU A 256 17.42 -21.23 10.85
N ILE A 257 17.14 -20.27 11.75
CA ILE A 257 16.99 -20.54 13.18
C ILE A 257 15.83 -21.51 13.42
N GLN A 258 14.65 -21.23 12.83
CA GLN A 258 13.48 -22.11 12.93
C GLN A 258 13.76 -23.51 12.38
N GLN A 259 14.45 -23.62 11.25
CA GLN A 259 14.82 -24.89 10.63
C GLN A 259 15.74 -25.71 11.55
N ARG A 260 16.75 -25.08 12.16
CA ARG A 260 17.64 -25.76 13.12
C ARG A 260 16.89 -26.22 14.37
N HIS A 261 15.97 -25.40 14.90
CA HIS A 261 15.15 -25.79 16.05
C HIS A 261 14.25 -26.99 15.71
N TYR A 262 13.60 -26.96 14.54
CA TYR A 262 12.80 -28.07 14.04
C TYR A 262 13.62 -29.35 13.92
N GLU A 263 14.78 -29.30 13.25
CA GLU A 263 15.66 -30.47 13.08
C GLU A 263 16.15 -31.04 14.41
N ASN A 264 16.52 -30.18 15.36
CA ASN A 264 16.94 -30.61 16.69
C ASN A 264 15.79 -31.29 17.45
N GLN A 265 14.58 -30.73 17.39
CA GLN A 265 13.41 -31.35 18.03
C GLN A 265 13.08 -32.71 17.39
N GLN A 266 13.14 -32.82 16.06
CA GLN A 266 12.90 -34.08 15.37
C GLN A 266 13.93 -35.14 15.75
N ARG A 267 15.22 -34.80 15.83
CA ARG A 267 16.26 -35.73 16.31
C ARG A 267 16.00 -36.21 17.74
N GLU A 268 15.53 -35.33 18.62
CA GLU A 268 15.18 -35.70 20.01
C GLU A 268 13.94 -36.60 20.05
N ILE A 269 12.92 -36.33 19.24
CA ILE A 269 11.73 -37.18 19.09
C ILE A 269 12.15 -38.57 18.58
N GLU A 270 12.94 -38.66 17.51
CA GLU A 270 13.45 -39.91 16.95
C GLU A 270 14.22 -40.74 17.99
N LYS A 271 15.08 -40.11 18.79
CA LYS A 271 15.80 -40.78 19.90
C LYS A 271 14.84 -41.32 20.96
N MET A 272 13.83 -40.54 21.34
CA MET A 272 12.83 -40.97 22.32
C MET A 272 12.00 -42.14 21.77
N GLU A 273 11.58 -42.10 20.51
CA GLU A 273 10.84 -43.16 19.83
C GLU A 273 11.68 -44.45 19.70
N ALA A 274 12.96 -44.34 19.35
CA ALA A 274 13.88 -45.47 19.30
C ALA A 274 14.03 -46.13 20.68
N PHE A 275 14.16 -45.32 21.75
CA PHE A 275 14.20 -45.84 23.11
C PHE A 275 12.90 -46.51 23.52
N ILE A 276 11.73 -45.92 23.21
CA ILE A 276 10.41 -46.51 23.48
C ILE A 276 10.33 -47.89 22.81
N THR A 277 10.76 -47.98 21.56
CA THR A 277 10.78 -49.22 20.78
C THR A 277 11.69 -50.28 21.44
N GLN A 278 12.90 -49.89 21.83
CA GLN A 278 13.85 -50.78 22.51
C GLN A 278 13.30 -51.28 23.85
N GLN A 279 12.70 -50.42 24.67
CA GLN A 279 12.15 -50.81 25.97
C GLN A 279 10.93 -51.74 25.84
N LYS A 280 10.07 -51.51 24.84
CA LYS A 280 8.93 -52.38 24.55
C LYS A 280 9.36 -53.80 24.16
N GLN A 281 10.51 -53.98 23.50
CA GLN A 281 11.00 -55.32 23.13
C GLN A 281 11.36 -56.21 24.33
N TRP A 282 11.71 -55.62 25.47
CA TRP A 282 12.21 -56.37 26.64
C TRP A 282 11.09 -56.95 27.53
N ASN A 283 9.80 -56.72 27.23
CA ASN A 283 8.60 -57.32 27.86
C ASN A 283 8.61 -57.42 29.41
N ARG A 284 9.28 -56.50 30.10
CA ARG A 284 9.29 -56.40 31.57
C ARG A 284 8.45 -55.21 32.01
N GLU A 285 7.73 -55.37 33.12
CA GLU A 285 6.82 -54.35 33.67
C GLU A 285 7.48 -52.97 33.84
N ARG A 286 8.70 -52.92 34.39
CA ARG A 286 9.48 -51.66 34.52
C ARG A 286 9.77 -50.98 33.18
N ASN A 287 10.00 -51.74 32.13
CA ASN A 287 10.35 -51.22 30.80
C ASN A 287 9.10 -50.71 30.07
N ILE A 288 7.96 -51.37 30.28
CA ILE A 288 6.64 -50.94 29.77
C ILE A 288 6.28 -49.57 30.39
N ILE A 289 6.40 -49.42 31.71
CA ILE A 289 6.13 -48.15 32.40
C ILE A 289 7.06 -47.03 31.91
N ALA A 290 8.35 -47.33 31.71
CA ALA A 290 9.32 -46.35 31.20
C ALA A 290 9.00 -45.91 29.77
N ALA A 291 8.56 -46.83 28.91
CA ALA A 291 8.14 -46.55 27.54
C ALA A 291 6.87 -45.68 27.51
N GLU A 292 5.86 -46.01 28.33
CA GLU A 292 4.61 -45.24 28.43
C GLU A 292 4.81 -43.82 28.95
N SER A 293 5.71 -43.65 29.93
CA SER A 293 6.05 -42.33 30.49
C SER A 293 6.64 -41.41 29.41
N ARG A 294 7.57 -41.92 28.59
CA ARG A 294 8.16 -41.14 27.48
C ARG A 294 7.18 -40.91 26.34
N GLN A 295 6.29 -41.85 26.06
CA GLN A 295 5.22 -41.63 25.08
C GLN A 295 4.35 -40.43 25.49
N LYS A 296 3.91 -40.39 26.75
CA LYS A 296 3.15 -39.24 27.28
C LYS A 296 3.94 -37.93 27.22
N ALA A 297 5.27 -37.99 27.37
CA ALA A 297 6.13 -36.81 27.23
C ALA A 297 6.16 -36.30 25.78
N ILE A 298 6.24 -37.20 24.79
CA ILE A 298 6.14 -36.84 23.36
C ILE A 298 4.74 -36.28 23.04
N ASP A 299 3.68 -36.92 23.53
CA ASP A 299 2.30 -36.53 23.22
C ASP A 299 1.93 -35.16 23.82
N ARG A 300 2.55 -34.78 24.94
CA ARG A 300 2.39 -33.46 25.58
C ARG A 300 3.35 -32.40 25.04
N MET A 301 4.37 -32.80 24.27
CA MET A 301 5.34 -31.86 23.72
C MET A 301 4.68 -31.01 22.63
N GLU A 302 4.85 -29.69 22.72
CA GLU A 302 4.46 -28.79 21.64
C GLU A 302 5.41 -28.98 20.46
N LYS A 303 4.89 -29.51 19.36
CA LYS A 303 5.68 -29.82 18.16
C LYS A 303 5.90 -28.54 17.37
N ILE A 304 7.16 -28.21 17.13
CA ILE A 304 7.56 -27.12 16.25
C ILE A 304 7.10 -27.49 14.85
N GLU A 305 6.34 -26.60 14.21
CA GLU A 305 5.93 -26.79 12.82
C GLU A 305 7.16 -26.72 11.91
N LYS A 306 7.20 -27.60 10.91
CA LYS A 306 8.24 -27.53 9.88
C LYS A 306 8.15 -26.18 9.17
N PRO A 307 9.25 -25.40 9.07
CA PRO A 307 9.25 -24.20 8.24
C PRO A 307 8.80 -24.56 6.83
N LYS A 308 7.71 -23.95 6.35
CA LYS A 308 7.17 -24.27 5.03
C LYS A 308 8.21 -23.98 3.95
N ASP A 309 8.28 -24.85 2.95
CA ASP A 309 9.16 -24.65 1.80
C ASP A 309 8.86 -23.30 1.17
N LEU A 310 9.90 -22.58 0.72
CA LEU A 310 9.69 -21.38 -0.09
C LEU A 310 8.74 -21.77 -1.22
N PRO A 311 7.74 -20.93 -1.57
CA PRO A 311 6.91 -21.21 -2.72
C PRO A 311 7.84 -21.54 -3.88
N GLY A 312 7.70 -22.75 -4.43
CA GLY A 312 8.63 -23.26 -5.43
C GLY A 312 8.82 -22.20 -6.51
N LYS A 313 10.07 -21.97 -6.93
CA LYS A 313 10.37 -21.00 -8.00
C LYS A 313 9.38 -21.26 -9.13
N ILE A 314 8.51 -20.28 -9.42
CA ILE A 314 7.56 -20.40 -10.52
C ILE A 314 8.41 -20.47 -11.79
N ASN A 315 8.55 -21.68 -12.32
CA ASN A 315 9.29 -21.91 -13.54
C ASN A 315 8.37 -21.63 -14.72
N ILE A 316 8.27 -20.35 -15.09
CA ILE A 316 7.58 -19.96 -16.33
C ILE A 316 8.49 -20.34 -17.50
N ARG A 317 8.14 -21.44 -18.19
CA ARG A 317 8.81 -21.84 -19.43
C ARG A 317 7.98 -21.40 -20.62
N PHE A 318 8.47 -20.39 -21.33
CA PHE A 318 7.92 -20.03 -22.63
C PHE A 318 8.35 -21.08 -23.66
N ARG A 319 7.38 -21.73 -24.29
CA ARG A 319 7.63 -22.64 -25.42
C ARG A 319 7.49 -21.85 -26.71
N LYS A 320 8.47 -21.99 -27.61
CA LYS A 320 8.36 -21.46 -28.97
C LYS A 320 7.39 -22.36 -29.73
N SER A 321 6.28 -21.82 -30.21
CA SER A 321 5.34 -22.56 -31.07
C SER A 321 5.90 -22.74 -32.48
N ILE A 322 6.65 -21.75 -32.98
CA ILE A 322 7.19 -21.71 -34.34
C ILE A 322 8.59 -21.07 -34.31
N ILE A 323 9.49 -21.54 -35.18
CA ILE A 323 10.77 -20.89 -35.41
C ILE A 323 10.54 -19.74 -36.40
N SER A 324 10.65 -18.50 -35.95
CA SER A 324 10.55 -17.33 -36.84
C SER A 324 11.81 -17.15 -37.70
N GLY A 325 11.69 -16.37 -38.78
CA GLY A 325 12.84 -15.87 -39.54
C GLY A 325 13.74 -14.95 -38.70
N ASN A 326 14.92 -14.60 -39.21
CA ASN A 326 15.87 -13.73 -38.48
C ASN A 326 15.36 -12.30 -38.32
N ASP A 327 14.68 -11.77 -39.34
CA ASP A 327 13.95 -10.50 -39.27
C ASP A 327 12.50 -10.80 -38.86
N VAL A 328 12.10 -10.30 -37.70
CA VAL A 328 10.80 -10.62 -37.09
C VAL A 328 9.82 -9.48 -37.25
N MET A 329 10.30 -8.24 -37.15
CA MET A 329 9.47 -7.06 -37.31
C MET A 329 10.25 -5.99 -38.05
N PHE A 330 9.64 -5.42 -39.07
CA PHE A 330 10.15 -4.25 -39.77
C PHE A 330 9.03 -3.22 -39.85
N VAL A 331 9.27 -2.03 -39.33
CA VAL A 331 8.37 -0.91 -39.33
C VAL A 331 9.08 0.23 -40.02
N GLU A 332 8.46 0.80 -41.04
CA GLU A 332 8.99 1.96 -41.75
C GLU A 332 7.88 2.99 -41.90
N LYS A 333 8.18 4.26 -41.57
CA LYS A 333 7.25 5.40 -41.70
C LYS A 333 5.88 5.19 -41.05
N LEU A 334 5.81 4.47 -39.93
CA LEU A 334 4.56 4.25 -39.22
C LEU A 334 4.16 5.53 -38.49
N SER A 335 2.99 6.07 -38.77
CA SER A 335 2.43 7.17 -38.02
C SER A 335 1.03 6.85 -37.53
N LYS A 336 0.71 7.24 -36.29
CA LYS A 336 -0.65 7.15 -35.74
C LYS A 336 -1.08 8.49 -35.16
N SER A 337 -2.34 8.84 -35.38
CA SER A 337 -3.02 10.00 -34.81
C SER A 337 -4.47 9.67 -34.48
N TYR A 338 -5.00 10.35 -33.47
CA TYR A 338 -6.42 10.51 -33.19
C TYR A 338 -6.85 11.94 -33.58
N PRO A 339 -8.15 12.23 -33.74
CA PRO A 339 -8.63 13.60 -33.95
C PRO A 339 -8.05 14.54 -32.89
N GLY A 340 -7.31 15.57 -33.32
CA GLY A 340 -6.66 16.55 -32.44
C GLY A 340 -5.37 16.09 -31.73
N LYS A 341 -4.92 14.83 -31.87
CA LYS A 341 -3.69 14.33 -31.20
C LYS A 341 -2.88 13.39 -32.08
N LYS A 342 -1.70 13.83 -32.51
CA LYS A 342 -0.70 12.97 -33.18
C LYS A 342 0.07 12.18 -32.11
N LEU A 343 0.07 10.85 -32.18
CA LEU A 343 0.74 10.01 -31.17
C LEU A 343 2.24 9.92 -31.45
N PHE A 344 2.62 9.32 -32.59
CA PHE A 344 4.02 9.17 -32.95
C PHE A 344 4.20 8.93 -34.44
N PRO A 345 5.31 9.41 -35.02
CA PRO A 345 5.94 8.84 -36.21
C PRO A 345 7.15 7.97 -35.83
N ILE A 346 7.16 6.71 -36.27
CA ILE A 346 8.35 5.84 -36.27
C ILE A 346 8.97 5.89 -37.67
N SER A 347 10.22 6.37 -37.76
CA SER A 347 10.97 6.46 -39.01
C SER A 347 11.35 5.08 -39.53
N ALA A 348 12.06 4.29 -38.73
CA ALA A 348 12.35 2.90 -39.00
C ALA A 348 12.61 2.15 -37.69
N LEU A 349 12.04 0.95 -37.53
CA LEU A 349 12.32 0.05 -36.43
C LEU A 349 12.41 -1.39 -36.94
N ARG A 350 13.50 -2.07 -36.59
CA ARG A 350 13.74 -3.47 -36.99
C ARG A 350 14.03 -4.31 -35.77
N SER A 351 13.22 -5.35 -35.57
CA SER A 351 13.44 -6.35 -34.52
C SER A 351 13.88 -7.67 -35.13
N LYS A 352 14.94 -8.24 -34.56
CA LYS A 352 15.50 -9.53 -34.97
C LYS A 352 15.09 -10.62 -33.99
N ARG A 353 15.13 -11.86 -34.45
CA ARG A 353 14.89 -13.04 -33.63
C ARG A 353 15.85 -13.07 -32.44
N MET A 354 15.36 -13.50 -31.27
CA MET A 354 16.12 -13.57 -30.02
C MET A 354 16.59 -12.20 -29.47
N LYS A 355 16.08 -11.07 -29.96
CA LYS A 355 16.28 -9.78 -29.30
C LYS A 355 15.12 -9.45 -28.36
N GLU A 356 15.47 -9.03 -27.15
CA GLU A 356 14.55 -8.35 -26.25
C GLU A 356 14.54 -6.85 -26.59
N SER A 357 13.37 -6.23 -26.53
CA SER A 357 13.20 -4.81 -26.77
C SER A 357 12.24 -4.26 -25.73
N PHE A 358 12.70 -3.24 -25.00
CA PHE A 358 11.92 -2.58 -23.97
C PHE A 358 11.37 -1.28 -24.55
N TYR A 359 10.06 -1.09 -24.48
CA TYR A 359 9.39 0.13 -24.91
C TYR A 359 8.98 0.91 -23.67
N LEU A 360 9.60 2.07 -23.48
CA LEU A 360 9.29 2.98 -22.39
C LEU A 360 8.44 4.13 -22.93
N GLY A 361 7.44 4.54 -22.17
CA GLY A 361 6.58 5.68 -22.51
C GLY A 361 5.95 6.24 -21.25
N GLN A 362 5.69 7.55 -21.26
CA GLN A 362 4.86 8.18 -20.24
C GLN A 362 3.41 7.73 -20.43
N THR A 363 2.65 7.67 -19.32
CA THR A 363 1.25 7.24 -19.39
C THR A 363 0.44 8.33 -20.09
N ALA A 364 0.31 8.21 -21.41
CA ALA A 364 -0.48 9.15 -22.18
C ALA A 364 -1.92 9.13 -21.66
N ALA A 365 -2.42 10.29 -21.26
CA ALA A 365 -3.85 10.51 -21.05
C ALA A 365 -4.59 10.13 -22.34
N ALA A 366 -5.12 8.92 -22.35
CA ALA A 366 -5.97 8.40 -23.41
C ALA A 366 -7.36 8.99 -23.19
N ASN A 367 -7.51 10.26 -23.55
CA ASN A 367 -8.82 10.84 -23.76
C ASN A 367 -9.34 10.29 -25.09
N GLN A 368 -9.98 9.13 -25.10
CA GLN A 368 -11.14 8.77 -25.93
C GLN A 368 -11.63 7.35 -25.54
N PRO A 369 -12.94 7.13 -25.41
CA PRO A 369 -13.50 5.79 -25.23
C PRO A 369 -13.23 4.93 -26.49
N TRP A 370 -12.99 3.64 -26.27
CA TRP A 370 -12.79 2.64 -27.32
C TRP A 370 -14.03 2.44 -28.20
#